data_AF-A0A0A8X3B7-F1
#
_entry.id   AF-A0A0A8X3B7-F1
#
_cell.length_a   1.000
_cell.length_b   1.000
_cell.length_c   1.000
_cell.angle_alpha   90.00
_cell.angle_beta   90.00
_cell.angle_gamma   90.00
#
_symmetry.space_group_name_H-M   'P 1'
#
loop_
_entity.id
_entity.type
_entity.pdbx_description
1 polymer ?
#
loop_
_entity_poly.entity_id
_entity_poly.type
_entity_poly.pdbx_seq_one_letter_code
_entity_poly.pdbx_strand_id
1 'polypeptide(L)'
;MVAGSVAAGLLLGIGQKKTDAVGSFYTVKKGDTLYSLAKEYDTSVELLKEVNSLSSDLIKAGQQLEVPLETVAGIYIVKKGDTLFSLAKKYGVTVKDLKRENKLVGDSIYVGQALSVPTHGFENNEGVYVVNPGDTLFNISQRFGVSLKEIKQANGLKEDMVLIGQQLVIPGEIEFMEATVTGAADNFTIEVESDGKAIPLKVSYGTARKYQDFAGQRVFITYKNGALISLQ
;
A
#
# COMPACT_ATOMS: atom_id res chain seq x y z
N MET A 1 5.15 -13.61 30.58
CA MET A 1 5.05 -14.62 29.52
C MET A 1 3.65 -14.58 28.94
N VAL A 2 3.45 -13.96 27.78
CA VAL A 2 2.53 -14.41 26.73
C VAL A 2 3.18 -13.95 25.42
N ALA A 3 3.59 -14.92 24.61
CA ALA A 3 4.17 -14.70 23.29
C ALA A 3 3.07 -14.20 22.34
N GLY A 4 3.32 -13.10 21.64
CA GLY A 4 2.56 -12.73 20.46
C GLY A 4 3.00 -13.63 19.32
N SER A 5 2.39 -14.81 19.22
CA SER A 5 2.58 -15.74 18.11
C SER A 5 1.89 -15.17 16.86
N VAL A 6 2.68 -14.73 15.87
CA VAL A 6 2.21 -14.63 14.49
C VAL A 6 2.24 -16.04 13.91
N ALA A 7 1.25 -16.85 14.29
CA ALA A 7 1.05 -18.18 13.72
C ALA A 7 0.08 -18.03 12.56
N ALA A 8 0.61 -17.90 11.34
CA ALA A 8 -0.15 -18.16 10.12
C ALA A 8 -0.39 -19.67 10.01
N GLY A 9 -1.39 -20.17 10.72
CA GLY A 9 -1.88 -21.54 10.53
C GLY A 9 -2.78 -21.59 9.31
N LEU A 10 -2.34 -22.26 8.23
CA LEU A 10 -3.24 -22.72 7.18
C LEU A 10 -3.16 -24.25 7.07
N LEU A 11 -4.29 -24.88 7.41
CA LEU A 11 -4.53 -26.32 7.36
C LEU A 11 -4.55 -26.83 5.90
N LEU A 12 -3.83 -27.92 5.66
CA LEU A 12 -3.83 -28.68 4.41
C LEU A 12 -5.12 -29.49 4.28
N GLY A 13 -5.83 -29.31 3.16
CA GLY A 13 -7.00 -30.09 2.75
C GLY A 13 -7.02 -30.30 1.24
N ILE A 14 -6.57 -31.48 0.83
CA ILE A 14 -6.62 -32.17 -0.47
C ILE A 14 -7.65 -31.65 -1.49
N GLY A 15 -7.19 -31.35 -2.71
CA GLY A 15 -8.05 -31.11 -3.88
C GLY A 15 -7.50 -30.01 -4.78
N GLN A 16 -7.02 -30.41 -5.96
CA GLN A 16 -6.10 -29.65 -6.80
C GLN A 16 -6.56 -28.28 -7.31
N LYS A 17 -5.51 -27.50 -7.64
CA LYS A 17 -5.46 -26.28 -8.46
C LYS A 17 -5.56 -24.97 -7.67
N LYS A 18 -4.49 -24.68 -6.93
CA LYS A 18 -4.33 -23.44 -6.17
C LYS A 18 -2.99 -22.81 -6.53
N THR A 19 -3.09 -21.57 -7.00
CA THR A 19 -2.00 -20.60 -7.12
C THR A 19 -1.40 -20.37 -5.74
N ASP A 20 -0.39 -21.15 -5.35
CA ASP A 20 0.24 -21.05 -4.03
C ASP A 20 1.75 -21.15 -4.16
N ALA A 21 2.44 -20.01 -4.08
CA ALA A 21 3.78 -19.90 -3.52
C ALA A 21 3.94 -18.47 -3.01
N VAL A 22 3.37 -18.20 -1.83
CA VAL A 22 3.71 -17.03 -1.02
C VAL A 22 4.96 -17.43 -0.23
N GLY A 23 6.08 -16.72 -0.46
CA GLY A 23 7.41 -17.01 0.10
C GLY A 23 8.34 -17.78 -0.87
N SER A 24 9.48 -17.18 -1.25
CA SER A 24 10.51 -17.90 -2.00
C SER A 24 11.43 -18.61 -1.01
N PHE A 25 11.47 -19.96 -1.04
CA PHE A 25 12.42 -20.70 -0.20
C PHE A 25 13.84 -20.54 -0.73
N TYR A 26 14.76 -20.16 0.15
CA TYR A 26 16.18 -20.02 -0.12
C TYR A 26 16.98 -21.06 0.69
N THR A 27 17.93 -21.74 0.06
CA THR A 27 18.86 -22.64 0.75
C THR A 27 20.14 -21.90 1.10
N VAL A 28 20.38 -21.73 2.40
CA VAL A 28 21.55 -21.05 2.96
C VAL A 28 22.84 -21.68 2.45
N LYS A 29 23.71 -20.86 1.86
CA LYS A 29 25.04 -21.25 1.37
C LYS A 29 26.11 -20.96 2.42
N LYS A 30 27.29 -21.55 2.23
CA LYS A 30 28.44 -21.29 3.11
C LYS A 30 28.85 -19.82 3.00
N GLY A 31 28.79 -19.09 4.12
CA GLY A 31 29.14 -17.67 4.20
C GLY A 31 27.93 -16.73 4.20
N ASP A 32 26.72 -17.25 3.99
CA ASP A 32 25.50 -16.46 4.10
C ASP A 32 25.27 -16.02 5.55
N THR A 33 24.73 -14.82 5.69
CA THR A 33 24.27 -14.26 6.96
C THR A 33 22.84 -13.77 6.77
N LEU A 34 22.05 -13.66 7.85
CA LEU A 34 20.73 -13.03 7.74
C LEU A 34 20.83 -11.61 7.16
N TYR A 35 21.90 -10.88 7.45
CA TYR A 35 22.12 -9.54 6.90
C TYR A 35 22.33 -9.55 5.39
N SER A 36 23.17 -10.45 4.86
CA SER A 36 23.42 -10.55 3.42
C SER A 36 22.16 -10.96 2.67
N LEU A 37 21.38 -11.88 3.23
CA LEU A 37 20.11 -12.32 2.66
C LEU A 37 19.05 -11.23 2.75
N ALA A 38 18.93 -10.54 3.90
CA ALA A 38 18.01 -9.42 4.04
C ALA A 38 18.25 -8.35 2.96
N LYS A 39 19.53 -8.03 2.72
CA LYS A 39 19.92 -7.08 1.67
C LYS A 39 19.65 -7.61 0.26
N GLU A 40 19.90 -8.88 -0.01
CA GLU A 40 19.71 -9.50 -1.34
C GLU A 40 18.24 -9.54 -1.75
N TYR A 41 17.36 -9.84 -0.81
CA TYR A 41 15.93 -10.03 -1.07
C TYR A 41 15.07 -8.80 -0.70
N ASP A 42 15.71 -7.65 -0.46
CA ASP A 42 15.07 -6.40 -0.02
C ASP A 42 14.07 -6.65 1.12
N THR A 43 14.55 -7.26 2.21
CA THR A 43 13.81 -7.59 3.42
C THR A 43 14.64 -7.22 4.67
N SER A 44 14.20 -7.58 5.88
CA SER A 44 14.96 -7.34 7.12
C SER A 44 15.40 -8.63 7.82
N VAL A 45 16.44 -8.50 8.65
CA VAL A 45 16.88 -9.60 9.53
C VAL A 45 15.76 -10.00 10.47
N GLU A 46 15.06 -9.03 11.03
CA GLU A 46 13.93 -9.24 11.94
C GLU A 46 12.81 -10.02 11.26
N LEU A 47 12.43 -9.66 10.03
CA LEU A 47 11.37 -10.34 9.30
C LEU A 47 11.78 -11.76 8.89
N LEU A 48 13.03 -11.94 8.43
CA LEU A 48 13.57 -13.28 8.17
C LEU A 48 13.53 -14.16 9.43
N LYS A 49 13.82 -13.60 10.60
CA LYS A 49 13.75 -14.34 11.86
C LYS A 49 12.32 -14.67 12.26
N GLU A 50 11.40 -13.72 12.12
CA GLU A 50 10.00 -13.91 12.48
C GLU A 50 9.36 -15.01 11.64
N VAL A 51 9.45 -14.91 10.31
CA VAL A 51 8.86 -15.89 9.37
C VAL A 51 9.48 -17.29 9.56
N ASN A 52 10.78 -17.36 9.84
CA ASN A 52 11.47 -18.64 10.03
C ASN A 52 11.53 -19.08 11.50
N SER A 53 10.83 -18.40 12.41
CA SER A 53 10.84 -18.68 13.86
C SER A 53 12.25 -18.79 14.46
N LEU A 54 13.19 -17.97 13.99
CA LEU A 54 14.58 -17.96 14.45
C LEU A 54 14.72 -17.11 15.71
N SER A 55 15.28 -17.69 16.77
CA SER A 55 15.58 -16.98 18.02
C SER A 55 16.91 -16.20 18.00
N SER A 56 17.73 -16.38 16.98
CA SER A 56 19.05 -15.75 16.84
C SER A 56 19.41 -15.52 15.37
N ASP A 57 20.53 -14.84 15.13
CA ASP A 57 20.99 -14.53 13.77
C ASP A 57 21.79 -15.68 13.13
N LEU A 58 21.93 -16.80 13.85
CA LEU A 58 22.69 -17.96 13.40
C LEU A 58 21.88 -18.78 12.40
N ILE A 59 22.41 -18.87 11.18
CA ILE A 59 21.92 -19.74 10.11
C ILE A 59 23.01 -20.71 9.67
N LYS A 60 22.63 -21.91 9.23
CA LYS A 60 23.57 -22.97 8.84
C LYS A 60 23.50 -23.24 7.34
N ALA A 61 24.64 -23.49 6.71
CA ALA A 61 24.66 -23.93 5.32
C ALA A 61 23.79 -25.19 5.14
N GLY A 62 22.96 -25.20 4.10
CA GLY A 62 21.96 -26.22 3.83
C GLY A 62 20.60 -25.99 4.51
N GLN A 63 20.48 -25.02 5.43
CA GLN A 63 19.19 -24.63 6.00
C GLN A 63 18.29 -24.02 4.93
N GLN A 64 17.01 -24.41 4.89
CA GLN A 64 16.01 -23.70 4.10
C GLN A 64 15.41 -22.57 4.93
N LEU A 65 15.38 -21.38 4.35
CA LEU A 65 14.71 -20.21 4.86
C LEU A 65 13.58 -19.83 3.91
N GLU A 66 12.40 -19.56 4.45
CA GLU A 66 11.38 -18.82 3.75
C GLU A 66 11.80 -17.35 3.66
N VAL A 67 11.86 -16.81 2.45
CA VAL A 67 12.22 -15.42 2.21
C VAL A 67 10.98 -14.69 1.70
N PRO A 68 10.35 -13.85 2.53
CA PRO A 68 9.22 -13.04 2.11
C PRO A 68 9.71 -11.90 1.23
N LEU A 69 9.09 -11.74 0.06
CA LEU A 69 9.30 -10.57 -0.80
C LEU A 69 8.41 -9.42 -0.29
N GLU A 70 8.99 -8.23 -0.15
CA GLU A 70 8.40 -7.00 0.44
C GLU A 70 6.98 -6.67 -0.07
N THR A 71 6.66 -7.03 -1.31
CA THR A 71 5.38 -6.69 -1.95
C THR A 71 4.25 -7.69 -1.69
N VAL A 72 4.54 -8.90 -1.23
CA VAL A 72 3.54 -9.99 -1.18
C VAL A 72 3.01 -10.24 0.24
N ALA A 73 3.76 -9.85 1.27
CA ALA A 73 3.43 -10.17 2.67
C ALA A 73 2.66 -9.08 3.42
N GLY A 74 2.41 -7.90 2.83
CA GLY A 74 1.85 -6.76 3.57
C GLY A 74 2.77 -6.26 4.69
N ILE A 75 4.08 -6.52 4.56
CA ILE A 75 5.10 -6.11 5.53
C ILE A 75 6.10 -5.20 4.83
N TYR A 76 6.29 -4.01 5.38
CA TYR A 76 7.24 -3.02 4.91
C TYR A 76 8.37 -2.82 5.91
N ILE A 77 9.60 -2.76 5.41
CA ILE A 77 10.77 -2.47 6.22
C ILE A 77 11.08 -0.98 6.14
N VAL A 78 11.07 -0.32 7.30
CA VAL A 78 11.34 1.11 7.42
C VAL A 78 12.75 1.41 6.90
N LYS A 79 12.84 2.25 5.86
CA LYS A 79 14.08 2.71 5.23
C LYS A 79 14.45 4.10 5.78
N LYS A 80 15.70 4.51 5.55
CA LYS A 80 16.19 5.82 6.03
C LYS A 80 15.36 6.95 5.42
N GLY A 81 14.76 7.79 6.28
CA GLY A 81 13.92 8.92 5.88
C GLY A 81 12.41 8.61 5.92
N ASP A 82 12.02 7.37 6.21
CA ASP A 82 10.62 7.03 6.38
C ASP A 82 10.02 7.63 7.66
N THR A 83 8.75 7.94 7.57
CA THR A 83 7.89 8.38 8.66
C THR A 83 6.59 7.59 8.60
N LEU A 84 5.87 7.43 9.72
CA LEU A 84 4.54 6.81 9.64
C LEU A 84 3.62 7.53 8.65
N PHE A 85 3.78 8.84 8.49
CA PHE A 85 3.03 9.61 7.51
C PHE A 85 3.40 9.24 6.07
N SER A 86 4.68 9.18 5.72
CA SER A 86 5.12 8.80 4.37
C SER A 86 4.72 7.38 4.03
N LEU A 87 4.74 6.47 5.01
CA LEU A 87 4.34 5.08 4.84
C LEU A 87 2.83 4.92 4.75
N ALA A 88 2.08 5.54 5.65
CA ALA A 88 0.61 5.56 5.57
C ALA A 88 0.15 6.13 4.22
N LYS A 89 0.79 7.22 3.75
CA LYS A 89 0.55 7.78 2.42
C LYS A 89 0.94 6.81 1.28
N LYS A 90 2.09 6.14 1.39
CA LYS A 90 2.58 5.16 0.41
C LYS A 90 1.70 3.93 0.31
N TYR A 91 1.04 3.54 1.39
CA TYR A 91 0.22 2.33 1.44
C TYR A 91 -1.29 2.62 1.47
N GLY A 92 -1.70 3.89 1.30
CA GLY A 92 -3.10 4.27 1.22
C GLY A 92 -3.90 4.04 2.50
N VAL A 93 -3.25 4.06 3.67
CA VAL A 93 -3.88 3.90 4.98
C VAL A 93 -3.70 5.15 5.84
N THR A 94 -4.40 5.23 6.97
CA THR A 94 -4.15 6.32 7.92
C THR A 94 -2.97 5.97 8.85
N VAL A 95 -2.28 6.99 9.36
CA VAL A 95 -1.26 6.79 10.41
C VAL A 95 -1.88 6.07 11.62
N LYS A 96 -3.14 6.36 11.95
CA LYS A 96 -3.84 5.71 13.06
C LYS A 96 -4.01 4.22 12.82
N ASP A 97 -4.37 3.81 11.61
CA ASP A 97 -4.55 2.40 11.25
C ASP A 97 -3.20 1.67 11.22
N LEU A 98 -2.18 2.30 10.62
CA LEU A 98 -0.82 1.78 10.61
C LEU A 98 -0.28 1.59 12.04
N LYS A 99 -0.54 2.55 12.94
CA LYS A 99 -0.18 2.43 14.36
C LYS A 99 -0.95 1.33 15.07
N ARG A 100 -2.26 1.24 14.84
CA ARG A 100 -3.13 0.21 15.45
C ARG A 100 -2.68 -1.18 15.06
N GLU A 101 -2.43 -1.40 13.77
CA GLU A 101 -1.97 -2.68 13.21
C GLU A 101 -0.63 -3.10 13.83
N ASN A 102 0.30 -2.16 13.95
CA ASN A 102 1.64 -2.41 14.48
C ASN A 102 1.76 -2.22 16.00
N LYS A 103 0.65 -2.00 16.70
CA LYS A 103 0.60 -1.76 18.16
C LYS A 103 1.56 -0.64 18.61
N LEU A 104 1.73 0.39 17.78
CA LEU A 104 2.60 1.54 18.05
C LEU A 104 1.91 2.55 18.96
N VAL A 105 2.60 2.95 20.03
CA VAL A 105 2.11 3.97 20.97
C VAL A 105 2.36 5.39 20.43
N GLY A 106 3.54 5.61 19.84
CA GLY A 106 3.97 6.90 19.31
C GLY A 106 4.18 6.88 17.79
N ASP A 107 4.74 7.96 17.26
CA ASP A 107 4.98 8.10 15.82
C ASP A 107 6.41 7.71 15.41
N SER A 108 7.24 7.36 16.39
CA SER A 108 8.62 6.95 16.18
C SER A 108 8.69 5.57 15.54
N ILE A 109 9.43 5.50 14.44
CA ILE A 109 9.84 4.27 13.76
C ILE A 109 11.34 4.31 13.52
N TYR A 110 11.96 3.14 13.40
CA TYR A 110 13.41 2.99 13.26
C TYR A 110 13.76 2.27 11.97
N VAL A 111 14.89 2.63 11.36
CA VAL A 111 15.37 1.95 10.15
C VAL A 111 15.56 0.46 10.43
N GLY A 112 15.05 -0.40 9.54
CA GLY A 112 15.03 -1.85 9.70
C GLY A 112 13.80 -2.39 10.46
N GLN A 113 13.00 -1.53 11.08
CA GLN A 113 11.76 -1.95 11.72
C GLN A 113 10.80 -2.52 10.68
N ALA A 114 10.32 -3.75 10.91
CA ALA A 114 9.23 -4.32 10.15
C ALA A 114 7.90 -3.71 10.62
N LEU A 115 7.11 -3.21 9.68
CA LEU A 115 5.75 -2.78 9.89
C LEU A 115 4.84 -3.67 9.05
N SER A 116 3.85 -4.31 9.68
CA SER A 116 2.65 -4.75 8.97
C SER A 116 2.01 -3.49 8.39
N VAL A 117 2.18 -3.28 7.09
CA VAL A 117 1.49 -2.21 6.39
C VAL A 117 0.20 -2.83 5.92
N PRO A 118 -0.91 -2.58 6.65
CA PRO A 118 -2.18 -3.05 6.18
C PRO A 118 -2.36 -2.43 4.80
N THR A 119 -2.47 -3.26 3.78
CA THR A 119 -3.11 -2.80 2.56
C THR A 119 -4.59 -2.53 2.87
N HIS A 120 -5.14 -3.06 3.98
CA HIS A 120 -6.52 -3.01 4.50
C HIS A 120 -7.29 -1.67 4.51
N GLY A 121 -6.81 -0.58 3.88
CA GLY A 121 -7.73 0.28 3.11
C GLY A 121 -8.65 -0.54 2.18
N PHE A 122 -8.25 -1.77 1.83
CA PHE A 122 -9.07 -2.79 1.16
C PHE A 122 -10.16 -3.48 2.02
N GLU A 123 -10.16 -3.45 3.37
CA GLU A 123 -11.22 -4.20 4.11
C GLU A 123 -12.58 -3.50 4.12
N ASN A 124 -12.60 -2.17 3.93
CA ASN A 124 -13.84 -1.43 3.75
C ASN A 124 -14.07 -0.95 2.30
N ASN A 125 -13.16 -1.27 1.38
CA ASN A 125 -13.23 -0.74 0.02
C ASN A 125 -13.33 0.81 0.05
N GLU A 126 -12.42 1.47 0.78
CA GLU A 126 -12.49 2.90 1.05
C GLU A 126 -11.27 3.62 0.47
N GLY A 127 -11.49 4.49 -0.52
CA GLY A 127 -10.43 5.19 -1.21
C GLY A 127 -10.08 6.50 -0.50
N VAL A 128 -8.84 6.70 -0.05
CA VAL A 128 -8.46 7.97 0.60
C VAL A 128 -8.01 9.00 -0.44
N TYR A 129 -8.89 9.95 -0.75
CA TYR A 129 -8.61 11.07 -1.64
C TYR A 129 -8.05 12.28 -0.88
N VAL A 130 -7.00 12.90 -1.41
CA VAL A 130 -6.46 14.16 -0.86
C VAL A 130 -7.06 15.34 -1.62
N VAL A 131 -7.75 16.22 -0.90
CA VAL A 131 -8.37 17.42 -1.45
C VAL A 131 -7.31 18.33 -2.09
N ASN A 132 -7.47 18.60 -3.38
CA ASN A 132 -6.60 19.44 -4.18
C ASN A 132 -7.08 20.90 -4.18
N PRO A 133 -6.20 21.87 -4.50
CA PRO A 133 -6.61 23.25 -4.73
C PRO A 133 -7.73 23.34 -5.77
N GLY A 134 -8.83 24.02 -5.44
CA GLY A 134 -10.00 24.16 -6.32
C GLY A 134 -11.03 23.04 -6.20
N ASP A 135 -10.78 22.01 -5.39
CA ASP A 135 -11.81 21.03 -5.08
C ASP A 135 -12.92 21.64 -4.19
N THR A 136 -14.13 21.16 -4.41
CA THR A 136 -15.27 21.34 -3.51
C THR A 136 -15.84 19.96 -3.21
N LEU A 137 -16.53 19.79 -2.09
CA LEU A 137 -17.15 18.49 -1.79
C LEU A 137 -18.09 18.03 -2.91
N PHE A 138 -18.77 18.98 -3.56
CA PHE A 138 -19.64 18.72 -4.72
C PHE A 138 -18.87 18.19 -5.94
N ASN A 139 -17.78 18.83 -6.36
CA ASN A 139 -17.06 18.36 -7.54
C ASN A 139 -16.32 17.04 -7.29
N ILE A 140 -15.88 16.78 -6.05
CA ILE A 140 -15.32 15.49 -5.61
C ILE A 140 -16.41 14.40 -5.73
N SER A 141 -17.60 14.68 -5.19
CA SER A 141 -18.77 13.82 -5.30
C SER A 141 -19.08 13.45 -6.76
N GLN A 142 -19.15 14.43 -7.65
CA GLN A 142 -19.44 14.19 -9.07
C GLN A 142 -18.34 13.37 -9.73
N ARG A 143 -17.07 13.65 -9.41
CA ARG A 143 -15.93 12.97 -10.02
C ARG A 143 -15.90 11.49 -9.67
N PHE A 144 -16.14 11.14 -8.42
CA PHE A 144 -16.13 9.75 -7.96
C PHE A 144 -17.48 9.04 -8.08
N GLY A 145 -18.53 9.73 -8.53
CA GLY A 145 -19.88 9.17 -8.61
C GLY A 145 -20.45 8.77 -7.25
N VAL A 146 -20.17 9.56 -6.21
CA VAL A 146 -20.62 9.33 -4.82
C VAL A 146 -21.47 10.51 -4.36
N SER A 147 -22.52 10.26 -3.58
CA SER A 147 -23.35 11.36 -3.07
C SER A 147 -22.63 12.18 -2.00
N LEU A 148 -22.95 13.48 -1.89
CA LEU A 148 -22.47 14.33 -0.79
C LEU A 148 -22.74 13.70 0.57
N LYS A 149 -23.92 13.11 0.75
CA LYS A 149 -24.34 12.49 2.01
C LYS A 149 -23.40 11.34 2.40
N GLU A 150 -23.06 10.46 1.47
CA GLU A 150 -22.16 9.33 1.73
C GLU A 150 -20.75 9.80 2.07
N ILE A 151 -20.20 10.77 1.32
CA ILE A 151 -18.87 11.32 1.64
C ILE A 151 -18.90 11.98 3.02
N LYS A 152 -19.94 12.77 3.35
CA LYS A 152 -20.05 13.42 4.66
C LYS A 152 -20.15 12.40 5.79
N GLN A 153 -20.95 11.34 5.61
CA GLN A 153 -21.11 10.27 6.60
C GLN A 153 -19.80 9.52 6.82
N ALA A 154 -19.12 9.11 5.75
CA ALA A 154 -17.83 8.40 5.82
C ALA A 154 -16.74 9.25 6.50
N ASN A 155 -16.83 10.58 6.39
CA ASN A 155 -15.81 11.51 6.90
C ASN A 155 -16.24 12.27 8.16
N GLY A 156 -17.42 12.00 8.72
CA GLY A 156 -17.95 12.73 9.88
C GLY A 156 -18.13 14.24 9.64
N LEU A 157 -18.33 14.68 8.39
CA LEU A 157 -18.47 16.09 8.04
C LEU A 157 -19.88 16.60 8.32
N LYS A 158 -19.97 17.74 9.02
CA LYS A 158 -21.24 18.44 9.25
C LYS A 158 -21.58 19.39 8.09
N GLU A 159 -20.56 20.06 7.57
CA GLU A 159 -20.68 21.03 6.48
C GLU A 159 -20.04 20.50 5.19
N ASP A 160 -20.24 21.21 4.09
CA ASP A 160 -19.69 20.86 2.77
C ASP A 160 -18.28 21.45 2.55
N MET A 161 -17.78 22.21 3.53
CA MET A 161 -16.46 22.80 3.48
C MET A 161 -15.38 21.73 3.62
N VAL A 162 -14.43 21.75 2.69
CA VAL A 162 -13.24 20.91 2.70
C VAL A 162 -12.00 21.78 2.58
N LEU A 163 -10.92 21.38 3.25
CA LEU A 163 -9.65 22.11 3.23
C LEU A 163 -8.66 21.46 2.26
N ILE A 164 -7.85 22.26 1.60
CA ILE A 164 -6.76 21.74 0.76
C ILE A 164 -5.85 20.85 1.61
N GLY A 165 -5.51 19.68 1.09
CA GLY A 165 -4.72 18.67 1.79
C GLY A 165 -5.51 17.82 2.78
N GLN A 166 -6.79 18.12 3.02
CA GLN A 166 -7.66 17.25 3.80
C GLN A 166 -7.78 15.89 3.13
N GLN A 167 -7.68 14.82 3.93
CA GLN A 167 -7.94 13.47 3.48
C GLN A 167 -9.43 13.17 3.61
N LEU A 168 -10.03 12.67 2.54
CA LEU A 168 -11.41 12.24 2.49
C LEU A 168 -11.48 10.77 2.11
N VAL A 169 -12.17 9.99 2.93
CA VAL A 169 -12.66 8.67 2.57
C VAL A 169 -13.71 8.82 1.47
N ILE A 170 -13.44 8.20 0.32
CA ILE A 170 -14.36 8.07 -0.80
C ILE A 170 -15.00 6.68 -0.67
N PRO A 171 -16.28 6.60 -0.26
CA PRO A 171 -16.94 5.31 -0.03
C PRO A 171 -17.36 4.62 -1.34
N GLY A 172 -17.58 3.32 -1.24
CA GLY A 172 -18.02 2.44 -2.32
C GLY A 172 -16.86 1.78 -3.05
N GLU A 173 -17.15 0.90 -4.01
CA GLU A 173 -16.11 0.03 -4.58
C GLU A 173 -14.92 0.80 -5.17
N ILE A 174 -13.72 0.40 -4.76
CA ILE A 174 -12.45 0.98 -5.19
C ILE A 174 -11.73 -0.03 -6.06
N GLU A 175 -11.18 0.47 -7.16
CA GLU A 175 -10.46 -0.32 -8.13
C GLU A 175 -8.98 0.01 -8.07
N PHE A 176 -8.17 -1.00 -8.37
CA PHE A 176 -6.71 -0.94 -8.28
C PHE A 176 -6.10 -1.51 -9.54
N MET A 177 -5.05 -0.88 -10.03
CA MET A 177 -4.28 -1.41 -11.16
C MET A 177 -2.83 -0.97 -11.12
N GLU A 178 -1.95 -1.80 -11.66
CA GLU A 178 -0.62 -1.37 -12.08
C GLU A 178 -0.73 -0.81 -13.51
N ALA A 179 -0.21 0.38 -13.74
CA ALA A 179 -0.22 1.01 -15.06
C ALA A 179 1.02 1.88 -15.27
N THR A 180 1.30 2.22 -16.53
CA THR A 180 2.31 3.22 -16.88
C THR A 180 1.62 4.53 -17.21
N VAL A 181 2.03 5.64 -16.61
CA VAL A 181 1.45 6.95 -16.99
C VAL A 181 1.94 7.33 -18.38
N THR A 182 1.03 7.62 -19.29
CA THR A 182 1.38 8.05 -20.66
C THR A 182 1.36 9.57 -20.78
N GLY A 183 0.52 10.26 -20.00
CA GLY A 183 0.52 11.71 -19.92
C GLY A 183 -0.82 12.31 -19.52
N ALA A 184 -1.02 13.58 -19.88
CA ALA A 184 -2.27 14.30 -19.68
C ALA A 184 -2.98 14.50 -21.01
N ALA A 185 -4.22 14.03 -21.13
CA ALA A 185 -5.05 14.21 -22.32
C ALA A 185 -5.69 15.61 -22.35
N ASP A 186 -6.11 16.11 -21.19
CA ASP A 186 -6.67 17.45 -21.02
C ASP A 186 -6.41 17.98 -19.59
N ASN A 187 -7.05 19.07 -19.18
CA ASN A 187 -6.83 19.69 -17.87
C ASN A 187 -7.36 18.87 -16.67
N PHE A 188 -8.15 17.82 -16.90
CA PHE A 188 -8.82 17.03 -15.88
C PHE A 188 -8.79 15.52 -16.17
N THR A 189 -7.98 15.08 -17.13
CA THR A 189 -7.86 13.68 -17.55
C THR A 189 -6.40 13.35 -17.76
N ILE A 190 -5.96 12.27 -17.11
CA ILE A 190 -4.68 11.61 -17.41
C ILE A 190 -4.94 10.35 -18.22
N GLU A 191 -3.96 9.94 -19.00
CA GLU A 191 -3.96 8.64 -19.66
C GLU A 191 -2.90 7.76 -19.01
N VAL A 192 -3.28 6.50 -18.79
CA VAL A 192 -2.40 5.46 -18.28
C VAL A 192 -2.55 4.23 -19.16
N GLU A 193 -1.50 3.44 -19.30
CA GLU A 193 -1.52 2.19 -20.06
C GLU A 193 -1.39 1.00 -19.11
N SER A 194 -2.35 0.06 -19.19
CA SER A 194 -2.31 -1.22 -18.50
C SER A 194 -2.71 -2.32 -19.47
N ASP A 195 -1.95 -3.43 -19.49
CA ASP A 195 -2.13 -4.55 -20.44
C ASP A 195 -2.23 -4.12 -21.92
N GLY A 196 -1.43 -3.11 -22.32
CA GLY A 196 -1.41 -2.57 -23.67
C GLY A 196 -2.66 -1.77 -24.07
N LYS A 197 -3.52 -1.43 -23.10
CA LYS A 197 -4.72 -0.60 -23.31
C LYS A 197 -4.56 0.75 -22.63
N ALA A 198 -4.84 1.82 -23.37
CA ALA A 198 -4.93 3.15 -22.81
C ALA A 198 -6.25 3.29 -22.02
N ILE A 199 -6.13 3.78 -20.78
CA ILE A 199 -7.21 3.97 -19.82
C ILE A 199 -7.20 5.44 -19.40
N PRO A 200 -8.24 6.22 -19.75
CA PRO A 200 -8.36 7.59 -19.29
C PRO A 200 -8.88 7.63 -17.84
N LEU A 201 -8.23 8.42 -16.99
CA LEU A 201 -8.65 8.64 -15.61
C LEU A 201 -8.89 10.12 -15.33
N LYS A 202 -10.04 10.43 -14.74
CA LYS A 202 -10.40 11.78 -14.32
C LYS A 202 -9.62 12.18 -13.06
N VAL A 203 -9.08 13.38 -13.06
CA VAL A 203 -8.34 13.98 -11.94
C VAL A 203 -8.96 15.31 -11.52
N SER A 204 -8.38 15.97 -10.51
CA SER A 204 -8.80 17.32 -10.15
C SER A 204 -8.53 18.33 -11.26
N TYR A 205 -9.42 19.30 -11.39
CA TYR A 205 -9.33 20.29 -12.45
C TYR A 205 -8.01 21.06 -12.34
N GLY A 206 -7.26 21.10 -13.43
CA GLY A 206 -5.96 21.77 -13.50
C GLY A 206 -4.81 20.97 -12.88
N THR A 207 -5.02 19.73 -12.43
CA THR A 207 -3.94 18.89 -11.87
C THR A 207 -3.36 17.89 -12.85
N ALA A 208 -4.04 17.59 -13.97
CA ALA A 208 -3.61 16.59 -14.94
C ALA A 208 -2.15 16.76 -15.40
N ARG A 209 -1.73 18.01 -15.66
CA ARG A 209 -0.36 18.31 -16.10
C ARG A 209 0.72 17.89 -15.11
N LYS A 210 0.42 17.88 -13.80
CA LYS A 210 1.38 17.45 -12.76
C LYS A 210 1.71 15.97 -12.83
N TYR A 211 0.83 15.17 -13.44
CA TYR A 211 1.07 13.73 -13.60
C TYR A 211 2.02 13.42 -14.76
N GLN A 212 2.37 14.40 -15.60
CA GLN A 212 3.40 14.23 -16.63
C GLN A 212 4.77 13.93 -16.03
N ASP A 213 5.01 14.35 -14.78
CA ASP A 213 6.26 14.04 -14.05
C ASP A 213 6.43 12.53 -13.79
N PHE A 214 5.34 11.76 -13.88
CA PHE A 214 5.32 10.31 -13.75
C PHE A 214 5.31 9.59 -15.11
N ALA A 215 5.38 10.30 -16.23
CA ALA A 215 5.29 9.70 -17.56
C ALA A 215 6.39 8.64 -17.77
N GLY A 216 5.98 7.47 -18.26
CA GLY A 216 6.85 6.31 -18.45
C GLY A 216 7.19 5.52 -17.18
N GLN A 217 6.74 5.97 -16.00
CA GLN A 217 6.91 5.24 -14.75
C GLN A 217 5.76 4.25 -14.56
N ARG A 218 6.09 3.03 -14.11
CA ARG A 218 5.10 2.08 -13.60
C ARG A 218 4.66 2.52 -12.21
N VAL A 219 3.36 2.59 -12.01
CA VAL A 219 2.72 3.12 -10.80
C VAL A 219 1.56 2.22 -10.40
N PHE A 220 1.26 2.22 -9.11
CA PHE A 220 0.02 1.66 -8.59
C PHE A 220 -1.03 2.75 -8.53
N ILE A 221 -2.18 2.46 -9.13
CA ILE A 221 -3.29 3.39 -9.24
C ILE A 221 -4.44 2.89 -8.40
N THR A 222 -4.95 3.78 -7.57
CA THR A 222 -6.24 3.63 -6.88
C THR A 222 -7.23 4.55 -7.55
N TYR A 223 -8.37 4.01 -7.98
CA TYR A 223 -9.37 4.79 -8.69
C TYR A 223 -10.78 4.27 -8.38
N LYS A 224 -11.77 5.10 -8.70
CA LYS A 224 -13.19 4.75 -8.59
C LYS A 224 -13.95 5.37 -9.73
N ASN A 225 -14.80 4.61 -10.42
CA ASN A 225 -15.66 5.13 -11.48
C ASN A 225 -14.89 5.94 -12.55
N GLY A 226 -13.69 5.46 -12.91
CA GLY A 226 -12.80 6.14 -13.86
C GLY A 226 -12.17 7.44 -13.34
N ALA A 227 -12.20 7.70 -12.03
CA ALA A 227 -11.56 8.85 -11.40
C ALA A 227 -10.43 8.43 -10.46
N LEU A 228 -9.29 9.08 -10.62
CA LEU A 228 -8.08 8.84 -9.85
C LEU A 228 -8.27 9.30 -8.39
N ILE A 229 -8.01 8.39 -7.47
CA ILE A 229 -7.93 8.66 -6.03
C ILE A 229 -6.48 8.97 -5.66
N SER A 230 -5.57 8.07 -6.03
CA SER A 230 -4.14 8.20 -5.78
C SER A 230 -3.29 7.45 -6.80
N LEU A 231 -2.04 7.88 -6.92
CA LEU A 231 -1.00 7.26 -7.74
C LEU A 231 0.27 7.17 -6.88
N GLN A 232 0.93 6.00 -6.89
CA GLN A 232 2.09 5.66 -6.05
C GLN A 232 3.17 4.93 -6.83
#